data_AF-A0A8W8M7B0-F1
#
_entry.id   AF-A0A8W8M7B0-F1
#
_cell.length_a   1.000
_cell.length_b   1.000
_cell.length_c   1.000
_cell.angle_alpha   90.00
_cell.angle_beta   90.00
_cell.angle_gamma   90.00
#
_symmetry.space_group_name_H-M   'P 1'
#
loop_
_entity.id
_entity.type
_entity.pdbx_description
1 polymer ?
#
loop_
_entity_poly.entity_id
_entity_poly.type
_entity_poly.pdbx_seq_one_letter_code
_entity_poly.pdbx_strand_id
1 'polypeptide(L)'
;MSSIQRLTELTKENAMFTKRLAEAEEIQKILLDQVQQLNYRLKEETERLQKMEESYKQAIQDKNVYEQRIAEMKACQVQETNPIYRSPKTVAHGSYEKPVSGRTHRTVEDLHEALNEFRRQPSHNPRTYRCDRCYEEFTSEEDHLQHIQKCYD
;
A
#
# COMPACT_ATOMS: atom_id res chain seq x y z
N MET A 1 37.00 -78.09 15.28
CA MET A 1 36.57 -77.84 13.90
C MET A 1 37.73 -78.07 12.97
N SER A 2 37.51 -78.76 11.85
CA SER A 2 38.53 -78.95 10.81
C SER A 2 38.79 -77.62 10.08
N SER A 3 40.03 -77.37 9.66
CA SER A 3 40.42 -76.20 8.86
C SER A 3 39.54 -76.03 7.62
N ILE A 4 39.06 -77.15 7.04
CA ILE A 4 38.18 -77.17 5.87
C ILE A 4 36.78 -76.64 6.23
N GLN A 5 36.23 -77.01 7.38
CA GLN A 5 34.91 -76.53 7.83
C GLN A 5 34.91 -75.01 8.00
N ARG A 6 35.96 -74.47 8.64
CA ARG A 6 36.13 -73.02 8.82
C ARG A 6 36.27 -72.26 7.50
N LEU A 7 37.00 -72.83 6.53
CA LEU A 7 37.12 -72.26 5.19
C LEU A 7 35.77 -72.22 4.46
N THR A 8 34.94 -73.25 4.64
CA THR A 8 33.62 -73.34 4.02
C THR A 8 32.65 -72.31 4.61
N GLU A 9 32.71 -72.09 5.92
CA GLU A 9 31.92 -71.06 6.63
C GLU A 9 32.31 -69.65 6.17
N LEU A 10 33.61 -69.33 6.14
CA LEU A 10 34.11 -68.03 5.67
C LEU A 10 33.72 -67.75 4.21
N THR A 11 33.69 -68.78 3.36
CA THR A 11 33.26 -68.63 1.95
C THR A 11 31.78 -68.27 1.86
N LYS A 12 30.93 -68.87 2.71
CA LYS A 12 29.50 -68.54 2.78
C LYS A 12 29.26 -67.13 3.33
N GLU A 13 30.00 -66.74 4.36
CA GLU A 13 29.93 -65.39 4.93
C GLU A 13 30.35 -64.34 3.90
N ASN A 14 31.46 -64.54 3.20
CA ASN A 14 31.89 -63.64 2.12
C ASN A 14 30.85 -63.53 1.01
N ALA A 15 30.25 -64.65 0.57
CA ALA A 15 29.18 -64.60 -0.43
C ALA A 15 27.96 -63.80 0.06
N MET A 16 27.60 -63.92 1.35
CA MET A 16 26.54 -63.13 1.95
C MET A 16 26.89 -61.63 1.98
N PHE A 17 28.11 -61.28 2.38
CA PHE A 17 28.56 -59.88 2.40
C PHE A 17 28.57 -59.26 1.01
N THR A 18 29.06 -59.96 0.00
CA THR A 18 29.05 -59.49 -1.39
C THR A 18 27.64 -59.20 -1.88
N LYS A 19 26.67 -60.08 -1.55
CA LYS A 19 25.26 -59.85 -1.92
C LYS A 19 24.69 -58.61 -1.23
N ARG A 20 24.93 -58.45 0.08
CA ARG A 20 24.46 -57.28 0.84
C ARG A 20 25.11 -55.98 0.36
N LEU A 21 26.37 -56.03 -0.06
CA LEU A 21 27.06 -54.89 -0.65
C LEU A 21 26.39 -54.47 -1.96
N ALA A 22 26.11 -55.41 -2.86
CA ALA A 22 25.42 -55.12 -4.13
C ALA A 22 24.01 -54.54 -3.90
N GLU A 23 23.26 -55.06 -2.92
CA GLU A 23 21.95 -54.50 -2.53
C GLU A 23 22.10 -53.06 -2.01
N ALA A 24 23.12 -52.79 -1.19
CA ALA A 24 23.38 -51.46 -0.65
C ALA A 24 23.79 -50.46 -1.74
N GLU A 25 24.62 -50.87 -2.71
CA GLU A 25 25.03 -50.06 -3.86
C GLU A 25 23.82 -49.68 -4.74
N GLU A 26 22.90 -50.61 -4.97
CA GLU A 26 21.68 -50.32 -5.74
C GLU A 26 20.76 -49.35 -5.00
N ILE A 27 20.57 -49.53 -3.69
CA ILE A 27 19.82 -48.58 -2.85
C ILE A 27 20.48 -47.19 -2.89
N GLN A 28 21.80 -47.12 -2.79
CA GLN A 28 22.54 -45.86 -2.86
C GLN A 28 22.30 -45.15 -4.20
N LYS A 29 22.30 -45.89 -5.31
CA LYS A 29 22.03 -45.34 -6.64
C LYS A 29 20.61 -44.77 -6.74
N ILE A 30 19.61 -45.50 -6.26
CA ILE A 30 18.22 -45.03 -6.23
C ILE A 30 18.10 -43.73 -5.41
N LEU A 31 18.73 -43.68 -4.24
CA LEU A 31 18.69 -42.49 -3.38
C LEU A 31 19.38 -41.29 -4.05
N LEU A 32 20.50 -41.50 -4.74
CA LEU A 32 21.18 -40.44 -5.48
C LEU A 32 20.30 -39.86 -6.59
N ASP A 33 19.63 -40.72 -7.36
CA ASP A 33 18.70 -40.27 -8.41
C ASP A 33 17.52 -39.49 -7.82
N GLN A 34 16.96 -39.95 -6.69
CA GLN A 34 15.90 -39.22 -5.98
C GLN A 34 16.36 -37.83 -5.51
N VAL A 35 17.56 -37.73 -4.94
CA VAL A 35 18.14 -36.44 -4.51
C VAL A 35 18.33 -35.51 -5.69
N GLN A 36 18.82 -36.01 -6.83
CA GLN A 36 18.99 -35.21 -8.05
C GLN A 36 17.64 -34.69 -8.57
N GLN A 37 16.60 -35.53 -8.61
CA GLN A 37 15.26 -35.12 -9.02
C GLN A 37 14.63 -34.09 -8.08
N LEU A 38 14.87 -34.21 -6.78
CA LEU A 38 14.40 -33.23 -5.79
C LEU A 38 15.13 -31.89 -5.96
N ASN A 39 16.45 -31.91 -6.15
CA ASN A 39 17.23 -30.69 -6.41
C ASN A 39 16.79 -29.98 -7.68
N TYR A 40 16.48 -30.71 -8.75
CA TYR A 40 15.96 -30.13 -9.98
C TYR A 40 14.62 -29.43 -9.75
N ARG A 41 13.66 -30.11 -9.09
CA ARG A 41 12.36 -29.53 -8.75
C ARG A 41 12.48 -28.31 -7.84
N LEU A 42 13.37 -28.36 -6.86
CA LEU A 42 13.64 -27.22 -5.97
C LEU A 42 14.13 -26.01 -6.76
N LYS A 43 15.00 -26.22 -7.75
CA LYS A 43 15.49 -25.14 -8.63
C LYS A 43 14.35 -24.53 -9.45
N GLU A 44 13.51 -25.35 -10.08
CA GLU A 44 12.37 -24.87 -10.86
C GLU A 44 11.39 -24.04 -10.02
N GLU A 45 11.04 -24.51 -8.83
CA GLU A 45 10.16 -23.77 -7.92
C GLU A 45 10.78 -22.47 -7.43
N THR A 46 12.10 -22.46 -7.19
CA THR A 46 12.82 -21.23 -6.83
C THR A 46 12.76 -20.19 -7.96
N GLU A 47 12.95 -20.61 -9.21
CA GLU A 47 12.83 -19.73 -10.37
C GLU A 47 11.40 -19.21 -10.58
N ARG A 48 10.38 -20.05 -10.32
CA ARG A 48 8.97 -19.63 -10.35
C ARG A 48 8.66 -18.59 -9.28
N LEU A 49 9.12 -18.82 -8.04
CA LEU A 49 8.95 -17.88 -6.93
C LEU A 49 9.59 -16.53 -7.23
N GLN A 50 10.80 -16.51 -7.80
CA GLN A 50 11.48 -15.27 -8.20
C GLN A 50 10.67 -14.47 -9.23
N LYS A 51 10.18 -15.12 -10.29
CA LYS A 51 9.33 -14.45 -11.31
C LYS A 51 8.04 -13.90 -10.71
N MET A 52 7.43 -14.64 -9.78
CA MET A 52 6.23 -14.18 -9.10
C MET A 52 6.53 -12.98 -8.19
N GLU A 53 7.67 -12.99 -7.47
CA GLU A 53 8.11 -11.85 -6.64
C GLU A 53 8.33 -10.58 -7.48
N GLU A 54 8.95 -10.71 -8.66
CA GLU A 54 9.10 -9.60 -9.61
C GLU A 54 7.76 -9.04 -10.06
N SER A 55 6.80 -9.92 -10.40
CA SER A 55 5.43 -9.51 -10.76
C SER A 55 4.73 -8.78 -9.61
N TYR A 56 4.87 -9.26 -8.37
CA TYR A 56 4.31 -8.57 -7.20
C TYR A 56 4.95 -7.19 -6.98
N LYS A 57 6.27 -7.06 -7.14
CA LYS A 57 6.96 -5.77 -7.05
C LYS A 57 6.42 -4.78 -8.08
N GLN A 58 6.21 -5.22 -9.32
CA GLN A 58 5.62 -4.38 -10.37
C GLN A 58 4.19 -3.95 -10.01
N ALA A 59 3.34 -4.88 -9.56
CA ALA A 59 1.97 -4.57 -9.18
C ALA A 59 1.89 -3.54 -8.03
N ILE A 60 2.82 -3.60 -7.07
CA ILE A 60 2.92 -2.61 -5.99
C ILE A 60 3.31 -1.24 -6.55
N GLN A 61 4.27 -1.17 -7.47
CA GLN A 61 4.65 0.08 -8.10
C GLN A 61 3.47 0.70 -8.87
N ASP A 62 2.76 -0.10 -9.67
CA ASP A 62 1.60 0.37 -10.42
C ASP A 62 0.50 0.87 -9.49
N LYS A 63 0.21 0.14 -8.40
CA LYS A 63 -0.73 0.57 -7.37
C LYS A 63 -0.37 1.95 -6.81
N ASN A 64 0.89 2.17 -6.44
CA ASN A 64 1.35 3.44 -5.89
C ASN A 64 1.16 4.59 -6.89
N VAL A 65 1.42 4.35 -8.18
CA VAL A 65 1.19 5.34 -9.26
C VAL A 65 -0.30 5.69 -9.35
N TYR A 66 -1.19 4.70 -9.29
CA TYR A 66 -2.63 4.96 -9.32
C TYR A 66 -3.12 5.70 -8.07
N GLU A 67 -2.63 5.34 -6.88
CA GLU A 67 -2.97 6.05 -5.64
C GLU A 67 -2.55 7.51 -5.69
N GLN A 68 -1.35 7.80 -6.22
CA GLN A 68 -0.88 9.17 -6.41
C GLN A 68 -1.78 9.94 -7.38
N ARG A 69 -2.12 9.37 -8.54
CA ARG A 69 -3.04 10.02 -9.51
C ARG A 69 -4.42 10.30 -8.91
N ILE A 70 -4.95 9.38 -8.11
CA ILE A 70 -6.21 9.57 -7.41
C ILE A 70 -6.11 10.73 -6.42
N ALA A 71 -5.00 10.83 -5.68
CA ALA A 71 -4.77 11.95 -4.76
C ALA A 71 -4.68 13.29 -5.49
N GLU A 72 -3.99 13.35 -6.63
CA GLU A 72 -3.90 14.54 -7.49
C GLU A 72 -5.28 14.96 -8.01
N MET A 73 -6.08 14.02 -8.54
CA MET A 73 -7.45 14.32 -8.98
C MET A 73 -8.33 14.84 -7.85
N LYS A 74 -8.24 14.23 -6.66
CA LYS A 74 -8.98 14.70 -5.47
C LYS A 74 -8.54 16.11 -5.07
N ALA A 75 -7.25 16.43 -5.14
CA ALA A 75 -6.74 17.76 -4.84
C ALA A 75 -7.28 18.81 -5.82
N CYS A 76 -7.30 18.50 -7.12
CA CYS A 76 -7.90 19.37 -8.14
C CYS A 76 -9.41 19.56 -7.91
N GLN A 77 -10.14 18.49 -7.59
CA GLN A 77 -11.58 18.57 -7.32
C GLN A 77 -11.88 19.46 -6.11
N VAL A 78 -11.08 19.38 -5.04
CA VAL A 78 -11.20 20.28 -3.90
C VAL A 78 -10.97 21.74 -4.33
N GLN A 79 -9.98 22.03 -5.17
CA GLN A 79 -9.75 23.39 -5.68
C GLN A 79 -10.93 23.93 -6.51
N GLU A 80 -11.55 23.09 -7.35
CA GLU A 80 -12.68 23.48 -8.20
C GLU A 80 -14.00 23.66 -7.43
N THR A 81 -14.21 22.86 -6.37
CA THR A 81 -15.44 22.86 -5.57
C THR A 81 -15.39 23.82 -4.38
N ASN A 82 -14.23 24.36 -4.03
CA ASN A 82 -14.11 25.34 -2.95
C ASN A 82 -14.58 26.73 -3.43
N PRO A 83 -15.67 27.31 -2.88
CA PRO A 83 -16.21 28.60 -3.31
C PRO A 83 -15.21 29.76 -3.14
N ILE A 84 -14.22 29.59 -2.27
CA ILE A 84 -13.17 30.58 -1.96
C ILE A 84 -12.11 30.66 -3.08
N TYR A 85 -11.95 29.60 -3.89
CA TYR A 85 -10.97 29.54 -5.00
C TYR A 85 -11.58 29.79 -6.38
N ARG A 86 -12.90 30.03 -6.48
CA ARG A 86 -13.45 30.71 -7.67
C ARG A 86 -12.89 32.13 -7.64
N SER A 87 -11.88 32.37 -8.48
CA SER A 87 -11.36 33.70 -8.80
C SER A 87 -12.53 34.70 -8.86
N PRO A 88 -12.54 35.73 -7.99
CA PRO A 88 -13.56 36.76 -8.04
C PRO A 88 -13.51 37.36 -9.44
N LYS A 89 -14.56 37.12 -10.24
CA LYS A 89 -14.81 37.97 -11.39
C LYS A 89 -14.99 39.37 -10.83
N THR A 90 -13.98 40.21 -11.08
CA THR A 90 -13.97 41.65 -10.84
C THR A 90 -14.28 42.06 -9.40
N VAL A 91 -13.29 41.99 -8.51
CA VAL A 91 -13.23 42.91 -7.37
C VAL A 91 -12.07 43.85 -7.63
N ALA A 92 -12.37 45.15 -7.61
CA ALA A 92 -11.44 46.23 -7.87
C ALA A 92 -10.12 46.03 -7.12
N HIS A 93 -9.02 46.44 -7.76
CA HIS A 93 -7.68 46.52 -7.17
C HIS A 93 -7.72 47.33 -5.85
N GLY A 94 -8.01 46.65 -4.75
CA GLY A 94 -7.64 47.08 -3.41
C GLY A 94 -6.20 46.66 -3.19
N SER A 95 -5.31 47.65 -3.08
CA SER A 95 -3.92 47.45 -2.71
C SER A 95 -3.85 46.73 -1.36
N TYR A 96 -3.60 45.42 -1.37
CA TYR A 96 -3.17 44.73 -0.18
C TYR A 96 -1.69 45.04 0.03
N GLU A 97 -1.39 45.76 1.10
CA GLU A 97 -0.03 45.84 1.63
C GLU A 97 0.48 44.41 1.86
N LYS A 98 1.67 44.13 1.35
CA LYS A 98 2.35 42.84 1.48
C LYS A 98 2.48 42.47 2.96
N PRO A 99 2.11 41.25 3.37
CA PRO A 99 2.61 40.72 4.63
C PRO A 99 4.12 40.58 4.50
N VAL A 100 4.84 41.39 5.26
CA VAL A 100 6.28 41.27 5.45
C VAL A 100 6.52 40.02 6.29
N SER A 101 6.74 38.88 5.65
CA SER A 101 7.32 37.70 6.30
C SER A 101 7.90 36.75 5.27
N GLY A 102 9.22 36.82 5.09
CA GLY A 102 9.99 35.96 4.20
C GLY A 102 10.19 34.54 4.72
N ARG A 103 9.11 33.85 5.14
CA ARG A 103 9.17 32.41 5.42
C ARG A 103 8.50 31.64 4.29
N THR A 104 9.33 30.98 3.49
CA THR A 104 8.86 29.93 2.59
C THR A 104 8.48 28.73 3.45
N HIS A 105 7.19 28.42 3.56
CA HIS A 105 6.70 27.21 4.23
C HIS A 105 7.17 25.99 3.42
N ARG A 106 8.19 25.28 3.91
CA ARG A 106 8.86 24.18 3.19
C ARG A 106 8.28 22.81 3.54
N THR A 107 7.48 22.71 4.59
CA THR A 107 6.90 21.45 5.07
C THR A 107 5.37 21.50 5.10
N VAL A 108 4.74 20.33 5.07
CA VAL A 108 3.28 20.19 5.09
C VAL A 108 2.71 20.63 6.44
N GLU A 109 3.46 20.46 7.53
CA GLU A 109 3.11 20.94 8.86
C GLU A 109 3.06 22.47 8.94
N ASP A 110 4.05 23.17 8.35
CA ASP A 110 4.09 24.64 8.31
C ASP A 110 2.87 25.23 7.57
N LEU A 111 2.37 24.51 6.56
CA LEU A 111 1.20 24.90 5.78
C LEU A 111 -0.10 24.70 6.57
N HIS A 112 -0.18 23.61 7.34
CA HIS A 112 -1.32 23.35 8.23
C HIS A 112 -1.43 24.38 9.36
N GLU A 113 -0.30 24.80 9.92
CA GLU A 113 -0.27 25.80 10.99
C GLU A 113 -0.71 27.18 10.48
N ALA A 114 -0.23 27.61 9.32
CA ALA A 114 -0.67 28.84 8.67
C ALA A 114 -2.17 28.84 8.31
N LEU A 115 -2.70 27.70 7.85
CA LEU A 115 -4.14 27.54 7.58
C LEU A 115 -4.99 27.59 8.85
N ASN A 116 -4.48 27.06 9.96
CA ASN A 116 -5.15 27.13 11.25
C ASN A 116 -5.15 28.55 11.83
N GLU A 117 -4.07 29.31 11.63
CA GLU A 117 -4.03 30.74 11.99
C GLU A 117 -5.02 31.56 11.16
N PHE A 118 -5.11 31.31 9.85
CA PHE A 118 -6.09 31.98 8.98
C PHE A 118 -7.55 31.68 9.40
N ARG A 119 -7.86 30.43 9.76
CA ARG A 119 -9.19 30.05 10.29
C ARG A 119 -9.54 30.72 11.63
N ARG A 120 -8.53 31.06 12.44
CA ARG A 120 -8.72 31.66 13.76
C ARG A 120 -8.87 33.18 13.70
N GLN A 121 -8.73 33.81 12.54
CA GLN A 121 -9.04 35.22 12.42
C GLN A 121 -10.56 35.43 12.54
N PRO A 122 -11.02 36.31 13.44
CA PRO A 122 -12.43 36.65 13.55
C PRO A 122 -12.91 37.26 12.23
N SER A 123 -13.76 36.53 11.50
CA SER A 123 -14.43 37.06 10.32
C SER A 123 -15.37 38.19 10.76
N HIS A 124 -15.07 39.42 10.34
CA HIS A 124 -15.99 40.56 10.46
C HIS A 124 -17.22 40.45 9.55
N ASN A 125 -17.33 39.39 8.73
CA ASN A 125 -18.55 39.10 8.00
C ASN A 125 -19.55 38.37 8.92
N PRO A 126 -20.77 38.91 9.12
CA PRO A 126 -21.82 38.20 9.84
C PRO A 126 -22.10 36.88 9.11
N ARG A 127 -22.08 35.76 9.84
CA ARG A 127 -22.50 34.47 9.31
C ARG A 127 -23.98 34.56 8.95
N THR A 128 -24.29 34.54 7.67
CA THR A 128 -25.65 34.38 7.18
C THR A 128 -25.89 32.90 6.86
N TYR A 129 -26.97 32.35 7.39
CA TYR A 129 -27.47 31.01 7.11
C TYR A 129 -28.51 31.13 5.99
N ARG A 130 -28.52 30.25 4.99
CA ARG A 130 -29.44 30.34 3.85
C ARG A 130 -30.14 29.01 3.64
N CYS A 131 -31.46 29.04 3.48
CA CYS A 131 -32.24 27.85 3.19
C CYS A 131 -32.05 27.43 1.72
N ASP A 132 -31.63 26.18 1.47
CA ASP A 132 -31.40 25.68 0.11
C ASP A 132 -32.69 25.49 -0.72
N ARG A 133 -33.86 25.48 -0.07
CA ARG A 133 -35.15 25.24 -0.74
C ARG A 133 -35.83 26.52 -1.21
N CYS A 134 -35.87 27.56 -0.37
CA CYS A 134 -36.54 28.83 -0.67
C CYS A 134 -35.56 30.00 -0.87
N TYR A 135 -34.28 29.79 -0.58
CA TYR A 135 -33.21 30.78 -0.68
C TYR A 135 -33.31 31.99 0.26
N GLU A 136 -34.16 31.94 1.28
CA GLU A 136 -34.22 32.95 2.34
C GLU A 136 -32.94 32.92 3.20
N GLU A 137 -32.46 34.11 3.58
CA GLU A 137 -31.26 34.31 4.37
C GLU A 137 -31.62 34.73 5.81
N PHE A 138 -30.92 34.15 6.77
CA PHE A 138 -31.10 34.32 8.20
C PHE A 138 -29.78 34.76 8.83
N THR A 139 -29.86 35.65 9.80
CA THR A 139 -28.70 36.12 10.58
C THR A 139 -28.51 35.34 11.89
N SER A 140 -29.44 34.43 12.21
CA SER A 140 -29.45 33.56 13.38
C SER A 140 -29.58 32.09 12.96
N GLU A 141 -28.82 31.21 13.60
CA GLU A 141 -28.87 29.76 13.37
C GLU A 141 -30.19 29.14 13.82
N GLU A 142 -30.75 29.60 14.94
CA GLU A 142 -32.03 29.11 15.47
C GLU A 142 -33.19 29.41 14.52
N ASP A 143 -33.21 30.61 13.93
CA ASP A 143 -34.25 31.00 12.97
C ASP A 143 -34.14 30.17 11.69
N HIS A 144 -32.92 29.90 11.23
CA HIS A 144 -32.66 29.04 10.09
C HIS A 144 -33.14 27.60 10.33
N LEU A 145 -32.86 27.02 11.51
CA LEU A 145 -33.28 25.66 11.85
C LEU A 145 -34.81 25.52 11.96
N GLN A 146 -35.48 26.50 12.58
CA GLN A 146 -36.95 26.54 12.61
C GLN A 146 -37.57 26.71 11.23
N HIS A 147 -36.94 27.54 10.38
CA HIS A 147 -37.36 27.70 9.00
C HIS A 147 -37.23 26.38 8.22
N ILE A 148 -36.08 25.71 8.31
CA ILE A 148 -35.86 24.41 7.66
C ILE A 148 -36.94 23.42 8.07
N GLN A 149 -37.24 23.27 9.36
CA GLN A 149 -38.29 22.34 9.80
C GLN A 149 -39.65 22.62 9.14
N LYS A 150 -40.08 23.88 9.06
CA LYS A 150 -41.33 24.27 8.40
C LYS A 150 -41.29 24.19 6.88
N CYS A 151 -40.11 24.37 6.28
CA CYS A 151 -39.92 24.37 4.84
C CYS A 151 -39.83 22.94 4.28
N TYR A 152 -39.54 21.93 5.12
CA TYR A 152 -39.50 20.52 4.72
C TYR A 152 -40.85 19.78 4.88
N ASP A 153 -41.75 20.25 5.73
CA ASP A 153 -43.17 19.84 5.78
C ASP A 153 -43.98 20.37 4.58
#